data_AF-A0A7S2TB48-F1
#
_entry.id   AF-A0A7S2TB48-F1
#
_cell.length_a   1.000
_cell.length_b   1.000
_cell.length_c   1.000
_cell.angle_alpha   90.00
_cell.angle_beta   90.00
_cell.angle_gamma   90.00
#
_symmetry.space_group_name_H-M   'P 1'
#
loop_
_entity.id
_entity.type
_entity.pdbx_description
1 polymer ?
#
loop_
_entity_poly.entity_id
_entity_poly.type
_entity_poly.pdbx_seq_one_letter_code
_entity_poly.pdbx_strand_id
1 'polypeptide(L)'
;KLEKHELLEFRRVSSYLYKKNKRFAQSVRLSKEDQMYKDAIDTAAESKDSEIAEELLKFFVNITDKECICATLYTCYDLIRPDIVMELAWRNQLLDFAMPYMIQYVHESYN
;
A
#
# COMPACT_ATOMS: atom_id res chain seq x y z
N LYS A 1 19.98 1.80 18.11
CA LYS A 1 18.62 1.70 17.54
C LYS A 1 18.76 1.57 16.02
N LEU A 2 18.41 0.42 15.45
CA LEU A 2 18.64 0.10 14.02
C LEU A 2 17.80 0.97 13.07
N GLU A 3 16.69 1.53 13.56
CA GLU A 3 15.77 2.39 12.82
C GLU A 3 16.37 3.72 12.37
N LYS A 4 17.40 4.22 13.08
CA LYS A 4 18.03 5.52 12.81
C LYS A 4 19.43 5.38 12.22
N HIS A 5 19.77 4.18 11.75
CA HIS A 5 21.10 3.92 11.21
C HIS A 5 21.24 4.60 9.85
N GLU A 6 22.40 5.19 9.57
CA GLU A 6 22.65 5.96 8.34
C GLU A 6 22.53 5.09 7.08
N LEU A 7 22.92 3.82 7.19
CA LEU A 7 22.81 2.82 6.13
C LEU A 7 21.37 2.29 5.98
N LEU A 8 20.84 2.44 4.76
CA LEU A 8 19.52 1.95 4.32
C LEU A 8 19.32 0.45 4.59
N GLU A 9 20.35 -0.39 4.40
CA GLU A 9 20.24 -1.83 4.62
C GLU A 9 19.91 -2.21 6.07
N PHE A 10 20.46 -1.48 7.04
CA PHE A 10 20.14 -1.72 8.46
C PHE A 10 18.72 -1.26 8.81
N ARG A 11 18.23 -0.20 8.16
CA ARG A 11 16.84 0.24 8.31
C ARG A 11 15.87 -0.75 7.67
N ARG A 12 16.24 -1.34 6.53
CA ARG A 12 15.50 -2.44 5.89
C ARG A 12 15.38 -3.68 6.78
N VAL A 13 16.48 -4.10 7.40
CA VAL A 13 16.47 -5.20 8.40
C VAL A 13 15.56 -4.84 9.59
N SER A 14 15.53 -3.58 10.01
CA SER A 14 14.65 -3.14 11.10
C SER A 14 13.16 -3.16 10.70
N SER A 15 12.81 -2.75 9.48
CA SER A 15 11.45 -2.87 8.95
C SER A 15 11.02 -4.35 8.87
N TYR A 16 11.91 -5.22 8.39
CA TYR A 16 11.67 -6.68 8.37
C TYR A 16 11.47 -7.26 9.78
N LEU A 17 12.22 -6.78 10.78
CA LEU A 17 12.06 -7.20 12.17
C LEU A 17 10.69 -6.77 12.73
N TYR A 18 10.22 -5.56 12.40
CA TYR A 18 8.88 -5.11 12.79
C TYR A 18 7.77 -5.91 12.14
N LYS A 19 7.95 -6.26 10.86
CA LYS A 19 7.06 -7.16 10.14
C LYS A 19 6.94 -8.52 10.84
N LYS A 20 8.08 -9.13 11.22
CA LYS A 20 8.10 -10.39 12.00
C LYS A 20 7.44 -10.29 13.37
N ASN A 21 7.48 -9.12 14.00
CA ASN A 21 6.84 -8.85 15.29
C ASN A 21 5.37 -8.44 15.17
N LYS A 22 4.74 -8.59 14.00
CA LYS A 22 3.34 -8.19 13.71
C LYS A 22 3.05 -6.70 13.93
N ARG A 23 4.09 -5.85 13.92
CA ARG A 23 3.94 -4.39 14.05
C ARG A 23 3.94 -3.76 12.67
N PHE A 24 2.92 -4.09 11.88
CA PHE A 24 2.83 -3.70 10.48
C PHE A 24 2.72 -2.18 10.29
N ALA A 25 1.94 -1.48 11.11
CA ALA A 25 1.82 -0.02 11.02
C ALA A 25 3.16 0.72 11.24
N GLN A 26 3.99 0.24 12.18
CA GLN A 26 5.32 0.81 12.42
C GLN A 26 6.29 0.51 11.27
N SER A 27 6.24 -0.70 10.72
CA SER A 27 7.03 -1.10 9.56
C SER A 27 6.65 -0.28 8.32
N VAL A 28 5.36 -0.13 8.03
CA VAL A 28 4.87 0.69 6.91
C VAL A 28 5.28 2.15 7.07
N ARG A 29 5.17 2.73 8.28
CA ARG A 29 5.62 4.10 8.54
C ARG A 29 7.12 4.27 8.28
N LEU A 30 7.94 3.35 8.76
CA LEU A 30 9.38 3.38 8.51
C LEU A 30 9.70 3.27 7.01
N SER A 31 9.03 2.36 6.31
CA SER A 31 9.18 2.21 4.86
C SER A 31 8.70 3.44 4.07
N LYS A 32 7.69 4.17 4.56
CA LYS A 32 7.27 5.48 4.00
C LYS A 32 8.36 6.53 4.18
N GLU A 33 8.98 6.61 5.36
CA GLU A 33 10.08 7.55 5.65
C GLU A 33 11.33 7.27 4.79
N ASP A 34 11.61 5.99 4.51
CA ASP A 34 12.74 5.54 3.69
C ASP A 34 12.45 5.52 2.17
N GLN A 35 11.26 5.93 1.73
CA GLN A 35 10.78 5.84 0.34
C GLN A 35 10.87 4.42 -0.26
N MET A 36 10.85 3.39 0.60
CA MET A 36 10.85 1.99 0.21
C MET A 36 9.42 1.51 -0.03
N TYR A 37 8.79 2.01 -1.09
CA TYR A 37 7.37 1.81 -1.36
C TYR A 37 7.00 0.34 -1.65
N LYS A 38 7.88 -0.40 -2.32
CA LYS A 38 7.66 -1.84 -2.55
C LYS A 38 7.56 -2.62 -1.24
N ASP A 39 8.51 -2.41 -0.34
CA ASP A 39 8.53 -3.08 0.97
C ASP A 39 7.32 -2.64 1.82
N ALA A 40 6.85 -1.39 1.69
CA ALA A 40 5.62 -0.91 2.34
C ALA A 40 4.36 -1.63 1.84
N ILE A 41 4.24 -1.81 0.52
CA ILE A 41 3.12 -2.49 -0.13
C ILE A 41 3.09 -3.97 0.26
N ASP A 42 4.23 -4.67 0.18
CA ASP A 42 4.33 -6.08 0.58
C ASP A 42 3.96 -6.27 2.06
N THR A 43 4.37 -5.32 2.92
CA THR A 43 4.03 -5.34 4.35
C THR A 43 2.54 -5.09 4.59
N ALA A 44 1.92 -4.19 3.83
CA ALA A 44 0.47 -3.94 3.91
C ALA A 44 -0.32 -5.18 3.47
N ALA A 45 0.06 -5.83 2.37
CA ALA A 45 -0.56 -7.07 1.91
C ALA A 45 -0.42 -8.21 2.96
N GLU A 46 0.75 -8.35 3.58
CA GLU A 46 0.99 -9.36 4.62
C GLU A 46 0.24 -9.08 5.93
N SER A 47 -0.06 -7.80 6.22
CA SER A 47 -0.79 -7.40 7.43
C SER A 47 -2.23 -7.90 7.45
N LYS A 48 -2.83 -8.13 6.27
CA LYS A 48 -4.25 -8.46 6.08
C LYS A 48 -5.23 -7.47 6.74
N ASP A 49 -4.77 -6.24 6.96
CA ASP A 49 -5.56 -5.18 7.56
C ASP A 49 -5.96 -4.15 6.50
N SER A 50 -7.27 -4.04 6.27
CA SER A 50 -7.85 -3.09 5.32
C SER A 50 -7.51 -1.64 5.68
N GLU A 51 -7.41 -1.30 6.97
CA GLU A 51 -7.14 0.07 7.39
C GLU A 51 -5.72 0.51 6.99
N ILE A 52 -4.74 -0.38 7.15
CA ILE A 52 -3.33 -0.12 6.76
C ILE A 52 -3.22 0.03 5.24
N ALA A 53 -3.90 -0.83 4.47
CA ALA A 53 -3.89 -0.76 3.02
C ALA A 53 -4.56 0.52 2.49
N GLU A 54 -5.70 0.92 3.05
CA GLU A 54 -6.41 2.16 2.69
C GLU A 54 -5.58 3.40 3.04
N GLU A 55 -4.91 3.43 4.20
CA GLU A 55 -4.03 4.54 4.59
C GLU A 55 -2.81 4.65 3.65
N LEU A 56 -2.24 3.51 3.25
CA LEU A 56 -1.13 3.47 2.30
C LEU A 56 -1.57 3.95 0.91
N LEU A 57 -2.77 3.57 0.46
CA LEU A 57 -3.34 4.05 -0.80
C LEU A 57 -3.55 5.56 -0.79
N LYS A 58 -4.14 6.13 0.28
CA LYS A 58 -4.31 7.58 0.44
C LYS A 58 -2.97 8.32 0.39
N PHE A 59 -1.92 7.73 0.98
CA PHE A 59 -0.57 8.29 0.94
C PHE A 59 -0.02 8.37 -0.49
N PHE A 60 -0.14 7.30 -1.29
CA PHE A 60 0.33 7.31 -2.68
C PHE A 60 -0.47 8.26 -3.57
N VAL A 61 -1.77 8.37 -3.34
CA VAL A 61 -2.63 9.35 -4.03
C VAL A 61 -2.15 10.78 -3.75
N ASN A 62 -1.81 11.12 -2.50
CA ASN A 62 -1.28 12.44 -2.15
C ASN A 62 0.08 12.74 -2.83
N ILE A 63 0.92 11.72 -3.01
CA ILE A 63 2.20 11.86 -3.73
C ILE A 63 1.99 11.88 -5.25
N THR A 64 0.79 11.50 -5.72
CA THR A 64 0.45 11.35 -7.14
C THR A 64 1.35 10.34 -7.86
N ASP A 65 1.81 9.31 -7.15
CA ASP A 65 2.61 8.23 -7.72
C ASP A 65 1.69 7.14 -8.30
N LYS A 66 1.55 7.16 -9.63
CA LYS A 66 0.64 6.28 -10.37
C LYS A 66 1.05 4.81 -10.31
N GLU A 67 2.36 4.53 -10.29
CA GLU A 67 2.87 3.15 -10.29
C GLU A 67 2.62 2.48 -8.94
N CYS A 68 2.88 3.21 -7.85
CA CYS A 68 2.62 2.72 -6.50
C CYS A 68 1.12 2.51 -6.23
N ILE A 69 0.25 3.35 -6.81
CA ILE A 69 -1.21 3.17 -6.70
C ILE A 69 -1.63 1.86 -7.36
N CYS A 70 -1.21 1.62 -8.62
CA CYS A 70 -1.49 0.35 -9.30
C CYS A 70 -0.96 -0.85 -8.51
N ALA A 71 0.30 -0.80 -8.08
CA ALA A 71 0.92 -1.88 -7.32
C ALA A 71 0.15 -2.18 -6.03
N THR A 72 -0.32 -1.14 -5.31
CA THR A 72 -1.12 -1.30 -4.09
C THR A 72 -2.50 -1.90 -4.39
N LEU A 73 -3.18 -1.45 -5.44
CA LEU A 73 -4.50 -1.98 -5.84
C LEU A 73 -4.44 -3.46 -6.23
N TYR A 74 -3.38 -3.89 -6.92
CA TYR A 74 -3.21 -5.29 -7.32
C TYR A 74 -2.79 -6.21 -6.17
N THR A 75 -1.83 -5.78 -5.35
CA THR A 75 -1.30 -6.61 -4.26
C THR A 75 -2.26 -6.71 -3.08
N CYS A 76 -3.01 -5.63 -2.79
CA CYS A 76 -3.95 -5.56 -1.69
C CYS A 76 -5.41 -5.67 -2.18
N TYR A 77 -5.64 -6.37 -3.30
CA TYR A 77 -6.96 -6.47 -3.93
C TYR A 77 -8.07 -6.91 -2.96
N ASP A 78 -7.81 -7.95 -2.17
CA ASP A 78 -8.76 -8.52 -1.20
C ASP A 78 -9.01 -7.61 0.03
N LEU A 79 -8.13 -6.65 0.28
CA LEU A 79 -8.14 -5.83 1.51
C LEU A 79 -8.78 -4.46 1.29
N ILE A 80 -8.70 -3.94 0.06
CA ILE A 80 -9.13 -2.58 -0.26
C ILE A 80 -10.59 -2.62 -0.70
N ARG A 81 -11.40 -1.69 -0.17
CA ARG A 81 -12.78 -1.55 -0.61
C ARG A 81 -12.90 -0.73 -1.90
N PRO A 82 -13.70 -1.18 -2.87
CA PRO A 82 -13.79 -0.58 -4.19
C PRO A 82 -14.46 0.80 -4.21
N ASP A 83 -15.34 1.08 -3.24
CA ASP A 83 -15.97 2.40 -3.05
C ASP A 83 -14.92 3.49 -2.83
N ILE A 84 -13.94 3.23 -1.96
CA ILE A 84 -12.84 4.15 -1.65
C ILE A 84 -11.92 4.33 -2.85
N VAL A 85 -11.59 3.24 -3.55
CA VAL A 85 -10.76 3.30 -4.75
C VAL A 85 -11.40 4.20 -5.80
N MET A 86 -12.71 4.04 -6.02
CA MET A 86 -13.45 4.83 -6.98
C MET A 86 -13.51 6.32 -6.59
N GLU A 87 -13.79 6.61 -5.32
CA GLU A 87 -13.81 7.99 -4.81
C GLU A 87 -12.44 8.67 -4.98
N LEU A 88 -11.36 8.00 -4.58
CA LEU A 88 -10.00 8.52 -4.69
C LEU A 88 -9.57 8.68 -6.15
N ALA A 89 -9.86 7.70 -7.00
CA ALA A 89 -9.51 7.75 -8.41
C ALA A 89 -10.25 8.86 -9.15
N TRP A 90 -11.54 9.06 -8.87
CA TRP A 90 -12.33 10.13 -9.47
C TRP A 90 -11.84 11.52 -9.04
N ARG A 91 -11.61 11.73 -7.75
CA ARG A 91 -11.14 13.03 -7.22
C ARG A 91 -9.77 13.44 -7.76
N ASN A 92 -8.90 12.47 -8.04
CA ASN A 92 -7.52 12.73 -8.46
C ASN A 92 -7.29 12.52 -9.97
N GLN A 93 -8.34 12.30 -10.77
CA GLN A 93 -8.25 12.03 -12.22
C GLN A 93 -7.37 10.82 -12.56
N LEU A 94 -7.41 9.79 -11.71
CA LEU A 94 -6.66 8.53 -11.85
C LEU A 94 -7.55 7.34 -12.22
N LEU A 95 -8.75 7.62 -12.75
CA LEU A 95 -9.74 6.59 -13.11
C LEU A 95 -9.14 5.53 -14.03
N ASP A 96 -8.38 5.92 -15.05
CA ASP A 96 -7.76 4.99 -16.01
C ASP A 96 -6.87 3.93 -15.34
N PHE A 97 -6.23 4.29 -14.22
CA PHE A 97 -5.37 3.38 -13.44
C PHE A 97 -6.16 2.48 -12.49
N ALA A 98 -7.32 2.93 -12.02
CA ALA A 98 -8.22 2.16 -11.18
C ALA A 98 -9.16 1.24 -11.97
N MET A 99 -9.38 1.50 -13.27
CA MET A 99 -10.30 0.73 -14.10
C MET A 99 -10.01 -0.78 -14.15
N PRO A 100 -8.75 -1.27 -14.28
CA PRO A 100 -8.48 -2.71 -14.26
C PRO A 100 -8.92 -3.40 -12.97
N TYR A 101 -8.71 -2.75 -11.82
CA TYR A 101 -9.18 -3.22 -10.52
C TYR A 101 -10.71 -3.28 -10.46
N MET A 102 -11.38 -2.23 -10.95
CA MET A 102 -12.84 -2.18 -10.98
C MET A 102 -13.47 -3.23 -11.91
N ILE A 103 -12.86 -3.47 -13.08
CA ILE A 103 -13.31 -4.50 -14.02
C ILE A 103 -13.20 -5.88 -13.36
N GLN A 104 -12.09 -6.15 -12.67
CA GLN A 104 -11.90 -7.40 -11.93
C GLN A 104 -12.96 -7.57 -10.84
N TYR A 105 -13.20 -6.54 -10.03
CA TYR A 105 -14.20 -6.56 -8.97
C TYR A 105 -15.61 -6.81 -9.52
N VAL A 106 -15.97 -6.14 -10.60
CA VAL A 106 -17.26 -6.33 -11.26
C VAL A 106 -17.36 -7.77 -11.79
N HIS A 107 -16.35 -8.28 -12.50
CA HIS A 107 -16.36 -9.65 -13.00
C HIS A 107 -16.55 -10.69 -11.88
N GLU A 108 -15.88 -10.50 -10.75
CA GLU A 108 -16.00 -11.38 -9.59
C GLU A 108 -17.37 -11.27 -8.92
N SER A 109 -17.97 -10.07 -8.86
CA SER A 109 -19.31 -9.89 -8.26
C SER A 109 -20.45 -10.56 -9.02
N TYR A 110 -20.25 -10.86 -10.31
CA TYR A 110 -21.24 -11.50 -11.18
C TYR A 110 -21.04 -13.01 -11.34
N ASN A 111 -19.94 -13.58 -10.83
CA ASN A 111 -19.68 -15.02 -10.79
C ASN A 111 -19.97 -15.58 -9.39
#